data_AF-A0A540X030-F1
#
_entry.id   AF-A0A540X030-F1
#
_cell.length_a   1.000
_cell.length_b   1.000
_cell.length_c   1.000
_cell.angle_alpha   90.00
_cell.angle_beta   90.00
_cell.angle_gamma   90.00
#
_symmetry.space_group_name_H-M   'P 1'
#
loop_
_entity.id
_entity.type
_entity.pdbx_description
1 polymer ?
#
loop_
_entity_poly.entity_id
_entity_poly.type
_entity_poly.pdbx_seq_one_letter_code
_entity_poly.pdbx_strand_id
1 'polypeptide(L)'
;MFIISGSSPKQQDLGEQRAPCPDCQQETSQRLQRHYRVIHVFWFPLFSLGTKYVRICGRCNLHTEVPEQQVGPVPVAPLLHRMGGLFPVAALGFCCVGFPLVNAVVSLGTGDSSGSSQQQEQRAGRQGFDQRFEAQAEDLAVETTIQSAFEEQGHQSVTVSASSASVKEHVIRVVSAQTPRLKKVSDGDRIRMLEMMEAEADKSFANEEVFLGLRGKLLWGGYSHRAPGGKWKRVVDGTTSSPMVDAFEALLQREAALPPSAPDAVPTPEPTAAPSVVDDTAR
;
A
#
# COMPACT_ATOMS: atom_id res chain seq x y z
N MET A 1 4.26 33.75 -4.14
CA MET A 1 4.49 32.74 -3.08
C MET A 1 3.31 32.82 -2.12
N PHE A 2 2.47 31.80 -2.05
CA PHE A 2 1.32 31.77 -1.14
C PHE A 2 1.73 31.02 0.13
N ILE A 3 1.72 31.69 1.28
CA ILE A 3 1.88 31.05 2.59
C ILE A 3 0.47 30.68 3.05
N ILE A 4 0.15 29.39 3.06
CA ILE A 4 -1.10 28.90 3.65
C ILE A 4 -0.83 28.72 5.15
N SER A 5 -1.38 29.60 5.98
CA SER A 5 -1.37 29.47 7.43
C SER A 5 -2.74 29.08 7.95
N GLY A 6 -2.77 28.25 8.99
CA GLY A 6 -4.00 27.81 9.64
C GLY A 6 -3.78 27.60 11.12
N SER A 7 -4.86 27.62 11.91
CA SER A 7 -4.80 27.27 13.32
C SER A 7 -5.83 26.20 13.65
N SER A 8 -5.44 25.17 14.41
CA SER A 8 -6.35 24.11 14.85
C SER A 8 -6.40 24.04 16.38
N PRO A 9 -7.59 24.01 17.00
CA PRO A 9 -7.71 23.74 18.42
C PRO A 9 -7.35 22.27 18.70
N LYS A 10 -6.63 22.04 19.78
CA LYS A 10 -6.21 20.72 20.25
C LYS A 10 -6.51 20.59 21.73
N GLN A 11 -6.93 19.40 22.10
CA GLN A 11 -7.19 18.99 23.48
C GLN A 11 -6.35 17.77 23.78
N GLN A 12 -5.68 17.77 24.93
CA GLN A 12 -4.83 16.69 25.39
C GLN A 12 -5.19 16.36 26.84
N ASP A 13 -5.54 15.10 27.10
CA ASP A 13 -5.74 14.60 28.46
C ASP A 13 -4.38 14.40 29.14
N LEU A 14 -4.21 15.00 30.31
CA LEU A 14 -2.98 14.96 31.11
C LEU A 14 -3.02 13.93 32.24
N GLY A 15 -4.16 13.24 32.40
CA GLY A 15 -4.38 12.23 33.43
C GLY A 15 -5.41 12.67 34.46
N GLU A 16 -5.48 11.92 35.56
CA GLU A 16 -6.44 12.14 36.64
C GLU A 16 -5.72 12.51 37.95
N GLN A 17 -6.28 13.47 38.67
CA GLN A 17 -5.80 13.88 40.00
C GLN A 17 -6.96 13.87 40.98
N ARG A 18 -6.74 13.37 42.20
CA ARG A 18 -7.71 13.50 43.29
C ARG A 18 -7.57 14.87 43.93
N ALA A 19 -8.65 15.64 43.92
CA ALA A 19 -8.72 16.94 44.53
C ALA A 19 -10.17 17.24 44.97
N PRO A 20 -10.37 18.06 46.01
CA PRO A 20 -11.69 18.52 46.37
C PRO A 20 -12.28 19.37 45.23
N CYS A 21 -13.53 19.07 44.86
CA CYS A 21 -14.26 19.89 43.89
C CYS A 21 -14.82 21.14 44.59
N PRO A 22 -14.68 22.36 44.04
CA PRO A 22 -15.21 23.57 44.67
C PRO A 22 -16.73 23.58 44.80
N ASP A 23 -17.43 22.84 43.94
CA ASP A 23 -18.89 22.77 43.89
C ASP A 23 -19.44 21.58 44.70
N CYS A 24 -18.93 20.37 44.48
CA CYS A 24 -19.37 19.20 45.25
C CYS A 24 -18.81 19.13 46.68
N GLN A 25 -17.74 19.88 46.99
CA GLN A 25 -16.97 19.85 48.25
C GLN A 25 -16.46 18.46 48.68
N GLN A 26 -16.55 17.46 47.79
CA GLN A 26 -16.08 16.11 48.03
C GLN A 26 -14.80 15.85 47.27
N GLU A 27 -13.93 15.01 47.85
CA GLU A 27 -12.73 14.53 47.19
C GLU A 27 -13.12 13.53 46.10
N THR A 28 -12.78 13.85 44.86
CA THR A 28 -13.18 13.08 43.68
C THR A 28 -12.03 13.04 42.69
N SER A 29 -12.02 12.02 41.82
CA SER A 29 -11.12 12.02 40.66
C SER A 29 -11.51 13.19 39.75
N GLN A 30 -10.53 14.01 39.39
CA GLN A 30 -10.68 15.11 38.44
C GLN A 30 -9.79 14.85 37.23
N ARG A 31 -10.36 14.90 36.03
CA ARG A 31 -9.61 14.78 34.77
C ARG A 31 -8.95 16.09 34.44
N LEU A 32 -7.67 16.07 34.15
CA LEU A 32 -6.89 17.24 33.80
C LEU A 32 -6.70 17.30 32.29
N GLN A 33 -7.07 18.41 31.68
CA GLN A 33 -7.02 18.60 30.24
C GLN A 33 -6.24 19.86 29.88
N ARG A 34 -5.44 19.76 28.83
CA ARG A 34 -4.75 20.87 28.20
C ARG A 34 -5.45 21.25 26.90
N HIS A 35 -5.89 22.49 26.82
CA HIS A 35 -6.51 23.10 25.65
C HIS A 35 -5.53 24.08 25.02
N TYR A 36 -5.16 23.91 23.76
CA TYR A 36 -4.21 24.79 23.08
C TYR A 36 -4.54 24.91 21.60
N ARG A 37 -4.07 25.98 20.95
CA ARG A 37 -4.16 26.12 19.49
C ARG A 37 -2.80 25.82 18.89
N VAL A 38 -2.77 25.09 17.80
CA VAL A 38 -1.54 24.85 17.03
C VAL A 38 -1.59 25.71 15.78
N ILE A 39 -0.58 26.56 15.59
CA ILE A 39 -0.38 27.27 14.33
C ILE A 39 0.39 26.37 13.38
N HIS A 40 -0.14 26.26 12.17
CA HIS A 40 0.47 25.53 11.07
C HIS A 40 0.87 26.49 9.95
N VAL A 41 2.01 26.21 9.34
CA VAL A 41 2.37 26.73 8.02
C VAL A 41 2.43 25.51 7.09
N PHE A 42 1.57 25.50 6.07
CA PHE A 42 1.20 24.30 5.32
C PHE A 42 0.70 23.19 6.27
N TRP A 43 1.35 22.02 6.29
CA TRP A 43 1.01 20.90 7.19
C TRP A 43 1.93 20.81 8.43
N PHE A 44 2.87 21.74 8.60
CA PHE A 44 3.85 21.66 9.70
C PHE A 44 3.38 22.46 10.93
N PRO A 45 3.22 21.82 12.10
CA PRO A 45 2.92 22.53 13.35
C PRO A 45 4.16 23.30 13.82
N LEU A 46 4.08 24.62 13.86
CA LEU A 46 5.22 25.45 14.26
C LEU A 46 5.22 25.71 15.76
N PHE A 47 4.09 26.19 16.31
CA PHE A 47 4.00 26.62 17.70
C PHE A 47 2.60 26.34 18.29
N SER A 48 2.56 26.03 19.59
CA SER A 48 1.33 26.03 20.38
C SER A 48 1.09 27.41 20.99
N LEU A 49 -0.09 27.99 20.77
CA LEU A 49 -0.53 29.26 21.36
C LEU A 49 -1.75 29.08 22.26
N GLY A 50 -1.88 29.97 23.25
CA GLY A 50 -3.08 30.06 24.09
C GLY A 50 -3.36 28.80 24.89
N THR A 51 -2.32 28.19 25.48
CA THR A 51 -2.46 27.01 26.33
C THR A 51 -3.28 27.36 27.58
N LYS A 52 -4.36 26.63 27.81
CA LYS A 52 -5.18 26.64 29.02
C LYS A 52 -5.21 25.25 29.62
N TYR A 53 -5.21 25.18 30.94
CA TYR A 53 -5.37 23.92 31.67
C TYR A 53 -6.71 23.92 32.38
N VAL A 54 -7.47 22.85 32.22
CA VAL A 54 -8.83 22.71 32.75
C VAL A 54 -8.89 21.43 33.57
N ARG A 55 -9.38 21.53 34.81
CA ARG A 55 -9.79 20.38 35.61
C ARG A 55 -11.28 20.13 35.43
N ILE A 56 -11.65 18.87 35.24
CA ILE A 56 -13.02 18.43 35.08
C ILE A 56 -13.34 17.47 36.23
N CYS A 57 -14.31 17.85 37.06
CA CYS A 57 -14.79 17.00 38.15
C CYS A 57 -15.47 15.74 37.58
N GLY A 58 -15.02 14.53 37.95
CA GLY A 58 -15.64 13.28 37.50
C GLY A 58 -17.07 13.06 37.99
N ARG A 59 -17.57 13.88 38.93
CA ARG A 59 -18.90 13.75 39.52
C ARG A 59 -19.92 14.76 39.01
N CYS A 60 -19.62 16.07 39.12
CA CYS A 60 -20.51 17.13 38.63
C CYS A 60 -20.12 17.67 37.26
N ASN A 61 -19.03 17.20 36.64
CA ASN A 61 -18.49 17.70 35.38
C ASN A 61 -18.22 19.22 35.39
N LEU A 62 -18.00 19.85 36.54
CA LEU A 62 -17.56 21.24 36.57
C LEU A 62 -16.17 21.38 35.95
N HIS A 63 -16.05 22.33 35.01
CA HIS A 63 -14.80 22.72 34.39
C HIS A 63 -14.21 23.91 35.14
N THR A 64 -13.00 23.77 35.66
CA THR A 64 -12.30 24.86 36.36
C THR A 64 -10.93 25.07 35.73
N GLU A 65 -10.63 26.30 35.32
CA GLU A 65 -9.30 26.64 34.82
C GLU A 65 -8.28 26.58 35.96
N VAL A 66 -7.12 25.98 35.71
CA VAL A 66 -6.05 25.85 36.71
C VAL A 66 -4.73 26.42 36.20
N PRO A 67 -3.94 27.04 37.08
CA PRO A 67 -2.62 27.55 36.70
C PRO A 67 -1.65 26.38 36.46
N GLU A 68 -0.74 26.56 35.50
CA GLU A 68 0.20 25.54 35.03
C GLU A 68 1.04 24.92 36.15
N GLN A 69 1.37 25.68 37.19
CA GLN A 69 2.16 25.20 38.33
C GLN A 69 1.47 24.06 39.11
N GLN A 70 0.15 23.92 39.01
CA GLN A 70 -0.62 22.89 39.72
C GLN A 70 -0.88 21.62 38.90
N VAL A 71 -0.38 21.56 37.67
CA VAL A 71 -0.64 20.47 36.70
C VAL A 71 0.31 19.29 36.90
N GLY A 72 1.43 19.49 37.62
CA GLY A 72 2.49 18.48 37.76
C GLY A 72 3.35 18.38 36.49
N PRO A 73 4.24 17.38 36.38
CA PRO A 73 5.07 17.19 35.20
C PRO A 73 4.18 16.86 33.99
N VAL A 74 4.00 17.84 33.10
CA VAL A 74 3.31 17.64 31.83
C VAL A 74 4.18 16.69 30.98
N PRO A 75 3.63 15.59 30.44
CA PRO A 75 4.37 14.72 29.53
C PRO A 75 4.92 15.59 28.39
N VAL A 76 6.25 15.57 28.23
CA VAL A 76 6.95 16.38 27.24
C VAL A 76 6.34 16.09 25.88
N ALA A 77 5.80 17.12 25.23
CA ALA A 77 5.22 16.99 23.90
C ALA A 77 6.22 16.28 22.96
N PRO A 78 5.75 15.44 22.01
CA PRO A 78 6.63 14.72 21.11
C PRO A 78 7.62 15.67 20.42
N LEU A 79 8.90 15.26 20.37
CA LEU A 79 10.07 16.03 19.92
C LEU A 79 9.86 16.83 18.62
N LEU A 80 8.98 16.35 17.75
CA LEU A 80 8.52 17.02 16.52
C LEU A 80 7.94 18.43 16.74
N HIS A 81 7.31 18.69 17.88
CA HIS A 81 6.81 20.03 18.23
C HIS A 81 7.89 20.96 18.79
N ARG A 82 9.08 20.45 19.15
CA ARG A 82 10.22 21.23 19.68
C ARG A 82 11.18 21.68 18.59
N MET A 83 11.21 21.01 17.43
CA MET A 83 12.01 21.42 16.27
C MET A 83 11.30 22.46 15.38
N GLY A 84 10.40 23.26 15.95
CA GLY A 84 9.57 24.29 15.31
C GLY A 84 10.32 25.51 14.74
N GLY A 85 11.39 25.27 13.97
CA GLY A 85 12.13 26.30 13.25
C GLY A 85 13.32 25.75 12.46
N LEU A 86 13.97 24.69 12.95
CA LEU A 86 15.15 24.11 12.31
C LEU A 86 14.83 23.29 11.05
N PHE A 87 13.70 22.59 11.03
CA PHE A 87 13.30 21.76 9.88
C PHE A 87 13.06 22.56 8.58
N PRO A 88 12.28 23.67 8.57
CA PRO A 88 12.10 24.45 7.34
C PRO A 88 13.37 25.16 6.87
N VAL A 89 14.26 25.59 7.79
CA VAL A 89 15.55 26.20 7.43
C VAL A 89 16.52 25.17 6.85
N ALA A 90 16.58 23.97 7.41
CA ALA A 90 17.37 22.87 6.87
C ALA A 90 16.84 22.40 5.50
N ALA A 91 15.51 22.31 5.33
CA ALA A 91 14.89 21.95 4.06
C ALA A 91 15.13 23.01 2.96
N LEU A 92 15.05 24.31 3.31
CA LEU A 92 15.37 25.40 2.37
C LEU A 92 16.87 25.46 2.03
N GLY A 93 17.75 25.26 3.00
CA GLY A 93 19.20 25.17 2.77
C GLY A 93 19.57 24.01 1.85
N PHE A 94 18.94 22.85 2.02
CA PHE A 94 19.14 21.67 1.18
C PHE A 94 18.67 21.90 -0.27
N CYS A 95 17.53 22.56 -0.48
CA CYS A 95 17.02 22.88 -1.81
C CYS A 95 17.87 23.90 -2.58
N CYS A 96 18.46 24.89 -1.90
CA CYS A 96 19.20 25.98 -2.57
C CYS A 96 20.68 25.68 -2.81
N VAL A 97 21.32 24.81 -2.01
CA VAL A 97 22.77 24.52 -2.11
C VAL A 97 23.07 23.06 -2.44
N GLY A 98 22.20 22.12 -2.08
CA GLY A 98 22.44 20.67 -2.27
C GLY A 98 22.04 20.12 -3.64
N PHE A 99 21.06 20.74 -4.32
CA PHE A 99 20.49 20.17 -5.55
C PHE A 99 21.45 20.07 -6.77
N PRO A 100 22.46 20.95 -6.97
CA PRO A 100 23.36 20.81 -8.12
C PRO A 100 24.51 19.82 -7.91
N LEU A 101 24.80 19.35 -6.68
CA LEU A 101 25.91 18.40 -6.42
C LEU A 101 25.46 16.93 -6.29
N VAL A 102 24.19 16.66 -6.03
CA VAL A 102 23.68 15.30 -5.78
C VAL A 102 23.40 14.51 -7.07
N ASN A 103 23.30 15.17 -8.23
CA ASN A 103 23.16 14.47 -9.52
C ASN A 103 24.41 13.67 -9.96
N ALA A 104 25.54 13.80 -9.26
CA ALA A 104 26.76 13.05 -9.58
C ALA A 104 26.97 11.78 -8.74
N VAL A 105 26.19 11.54 -7.66
CA VAL A 105 26.50 10.44 -6.70
C VAL A 105 25.32 9.50 -6.38
N VAL A 106 24.10 9.77 -6.86
CA VAL A 106 22.94 8.87 -6.64
C VAL A 106 22.90 7.72 -7.66
N SER A 107 23.99 6.95 -7.70
CA SER A 107 23.96 5.56 -8.16
C SER A 107 24.16 4.56 -7.01
N LEU A 108 24.34 5.00 -5.77
CA LEU A 108 24.41 4.08 -4.63
C LEU A 108 23.78 4.69 -3.37
N GLY A 109 22.89 3.93 -2.72
CA GLY A 109 22.59 4.12 -1.29
C GLY A 109 21.31 4.87 -0.94
N THR A 110 20.19 4.14 -0.99
CA THR A 110 19.10 4.10 0.01
C THR A 110 18.90 5.26 1.00
N GLY A 111 17.65 5.75 1.02
CA GLY A 111 16.83 5.77 2.24
C GLY A 111 16.53 7.13 2.86
N ASP A 112 15.24 7.52 2.86
CA ASP A 112 14.67 8.15 4.05
C ASP A 112 13.16 7.91 4.17
N SER A 113 12.72 7.86 5.42
CA SER A 113 11.59 7.10 5.93
C SER A 113 10.37 7.99 6.21
N SER A 114 9.29 7.83 5.44
CA SER A 114 7.91 8.20 5.82
C SER A 114 6.92 7.82 4.71
N GLY A 115 6.99 6.58 4.25
CA GLY A 115 5.98 5.94 3.40
C GLY A 115 5.28 4.87 4.22
N SER A 116 4.03 5.14 4.60
CA SER A 116 3.14 4.30 5.41
C SER A 116 3.10 2.85 4.94
N SER A 117 2.77 1.94 5.86
CA SER A 117 2.61 0.48 5.70
C SER A 117 2.15 -0.01 4.32
N GLN A 118 1.24 0.70 3.64
CA GLN A 118 0.79 0.39 2.28
C GLN A 118 1.91 0.40 1.22
N GLN A 119 2.91 1.28 1.32
CA GLN A 119 4.06 1.26 0.41
C GLN A 119 5.01 0.09 0.70
N GLN A 120 5.07 -0.37 1.95
CA GLN A 120 5.91 -1.50 2.33
C GLN A 120 5.24 -2.83 1.94
N GLU A 121 3.93 -2.97 2.12
CA GLU A 121 3.11 -4.08 1.60
C GLU A 121 3.13 -4.11 0.07
N GLN A 122 2.99 -2.97 -0.61
CA GLN A 122 3.10 -2.92 -2.07
C GLN A 122 4.50 -3.31 -2.56
N ARG A 123 5.57 -2.99 -1.82
CA ARG A 123 6.93 -3.40 -2.19
C ARG A 123 7.16 -4.89 -1.96
N ALA A 124 6.73 -5.44 -0.83
CA ALA A 124 6.84 -6.86 -0.54
C ALA A 124 5.96 -7.70 -1.49
N GLY A 125 4.73 -7.25 -1.75
CA GLY A 125 3.82 -7.87 -2.72
C GLY A 125 4.39 -7.82 -4.14
N ARG A 126 5.05 -6.73 -4.53
CA ARG A 126 5.72 -6.65 -5.84
C ARG A 126 6.92 -7.59 -5.95
N GLN A 127 7.71 -7.74 -4.90
CA GLN A 127 8.81 -8.71 -4.89
C GLN A 127 8.32 -10.16 -5.02
N GLY A 128 7.23 -10.52 -4.34
CA GLY A 128 6.60 -11.83 -4.48
C GLY A 128 5.98 -12.06 -5.86
N PHE A 129 5.37 -11.01 -6.43
CA PHE A 129 4.80 -11.03 -7.77
C PHE A 129 5.86 -11.27 -8.85
N ASP A 130 6.93 -10.47 -8.86
CA ASP A 130 7.97 -10.53 -9.89
C ASP A 130 8.73 -11.89 -9.90
N GLN A 131 8.71 -12.65 -8.80
CA GLN A 131 9.31 -14.00 -8.72
C GLN A 131 8.43 -15.11 -9.28
N ARG A 132 7.14 -14.84 -9.46
CA ARG A 132 6.09 -15.86 -9.64
C ARG A 132 5.28 -15.65 -10.92
N PHE A 133 5.25 -14.42 -11.40
CA PHE A 133 4.61 -14.04 -12.64
C PHE A 133 5.67 -13.69 -13.67
N GLU A 134 5.73 -14.48 -14.74
CA GLU A 134 6.67 -14.30 -15.84
C GLU A 134 5.89 -14.16 -17.15
N ALA A 135 6.44 -13.39 -18.10
CA ALA A 135 5.80 -13.21 -19.40
C ALA A 135 5.98 -14.48 -20.25
N GLN A 136 4.86 -15.09 -20.66
CA GLN A 136 4.82 -16.19 -21.61
C GLN A 136 4.64 -15.68 -23.05
N ALA A 137 4.81 -16.55 -24.03
CA ALA A 137 4.66 -16.18 -25.45
C ALA A 137 3.29 -15.56 -25.78
N GLU A 138 2.23 -16.09 -25.17
CA GLU A 138 0.85 -15.59 -25.32
C GLU A 138 0.67 -14.21 -24.65
N ASP A 139 1.31 -13.99 -23.51
CA ASP A 139 1.32 -12.69 -22.82
C ASP A 139 1.97 -11.62 -23.70
N LEU A 140 3.12 -11.93 -24.31
CA LEU A 140 3.86 -11.02 -25.19
C LEU A 140 3.06 -10.67 -26.46
N ALA A 141 2.29 -11.62 -27.00
CA ALA A 141 1.43 -11.38 -28.15
C ALA A 141 0.28 -10.40 -27.80
N VAL A 142 -0.34 -10.58 -26.63
CA VAL A 142 -1.38 -9.67 -26.13
C VAL A 142 -0.81 -8.31 -25.78
N GLU A 143 0.35 -8.26 -25.12
CA GLU A 143 1.07 -7.02 -24.83
C GLU A 143 1.29 -6.20 -26.11
N THR A 144 1.84 -6.84 -27.15
CA THR A 144 2.11 -6.19 -28.44
C THR A 144 0.81 -5.68 -29.08
N THR A 145 -0.24 -6.50 -29.08
CA THR A 145 -1.52 -6.14 -29.71
C THR A 145 -2.21 -4.97 -29.01
N ILE A 146 -2.25 -4.99 -27.68
CA ILE A 146 -2.82 -3.90 -26.88
C ILE A 146 -1.97 -2.62 -27.01
N GLN A 147 -0.64 -2.76 -27.01
CA GLN A 147 0.27 -1.63 -27.20
C GLN A 147 0.02 -0.93 -28.54
N SER A 148 -0.06 -1.70 -29.63
CA SER A 148 -0.38 -1.15 -30.96
C SER A 148 -1.76 -0.49 -31.00
N ALA A 149 -2.77 -1.11 -30.38
CA ALA A 149 -4.12 -0.53 -30.32
C ALA A 149 -4.16 0.82 -29.55
N PHE A 150 -3.37 0.96 -28.48
CA PHE A 150 -3.22 2.25 -27.80
C PHE A 150 -2.52 3.29 -28.67
N GLU A 151 -1.46 2.90 -29.38
CA GLU A 151 -0.73 3.80 -30.28
C GLU A 151 -1.60 4.32 -31.43
N GLU A 152 -2.42 3.45 -32.05
CA GLU A 152 -3.38 3.82 -33.09
C GLU A 152 -4.42 4.84 -32.62
N GLN A 153 -4.81 4.77 -31.34
CA GLN A 153 -5.71 5.76 -30.72
C GLN A 153 -5.00 7.02 -30.21
N GLY A 154 -3.70 7.18 -30.48
CA GLY A 154 -2.91 8.34 -30.10
C GLY A 154 -2.36 8.28 -28.67
N HIS A 155 -2.46 7.15 -27.98
CA HIS A 155 -1.94 6.95 -26.62
C HIS A 155 -0.47 6.48 -26.59
N GLN A 156 0.41 7.17 -27.33
CA GLN A 156 1.83 6.81 -27.50
C GLN A 156 2.67 6.79 -26.21
N SER A 157 2.16 7.39 -25.12
CA SER A 157 2.84 7.39 -23.81
C SER A 157 2.39 6.25 -22.90
N VAL A 158 1.56 5.33 -23.39
CA VAL A 158 1.15 4.14 -22.66
C VAL A 158 2.19 3.04 -22.90
N THR A 159 2.57 2.35 -21.84
CA THR A 159 3.39 1.15 -21.90
C THR A 159 2.58 0.00 -21.33
N VAL A 160 2.39 -1.06 -22.11
CA VAL A 160 1.69 -2.27 -21.68
C VAL A 160 2.71 -3.28 -21.16
N SER A 161 2.33 -4.05 -20.16
CA SER A 161 3.08 -5.22 -19.69
C SER A 161 2.11 -6.36 -19.42
N ALA A 162 2.45 -7.58 -19.84
CA ALA A 162 1.67 -8.77 -19.53
C ALA A 162 2.54 -9.84 -18.85
N SER A 163 1.99 -10.52 -17.85
CA SER A 163 2.65 -11.63 -17.17
C SER A 163 1.64 -12.64 -16.65
N SER A 164 2.11 -13.87 -16.42
CA SER A 164 1.25 -14.96 -16.02
C SER A 164 1.90 -15.87 -14.98
N ALA A 165 1.05 -16.52 -14.20
CA ALA A 165 1.44 -17.58 -13.28
C ALA A 165 0.47 -18.75 -13.45
N SER A 166 0.96 -19.97 -13.24
CA SER A 166 0.14 -21.18 -13.35
C SER A 166 0.20 -22.00 -12.07
N VAL A 167 -0.94 -22.57 -11.70
CA VAL A 167 -1.09 -23.55 -10.61
C VAL A 167 -1.91 -24.71 -11.15
N LYS A 168 -1.25 -25.84 -11.41
CA LYS A 168 -1.81 -26.99 -12.12
C LYS A 168 -2.33 -26.58 -13.51
N GLU A 169 -3.63 -26.75 -13.76
CA GLU A 169 -4.30 -26.42 -15.02
C GLU A 169 -4.91 -25.01 -15.03
N HIS A 170 -4.74 -24.24 -13.94
CA HIS A 170 -5.25 -22.89 -13.85
C HIS A 170 -4.16 -21.86 -14.14
N VAL A 171 -4.42 -20.98 -15.10
CA VAL A 171 -3.56 -19.85 -15.45
C VAL A 171 -4.19 -18.56 -14.98
N ILE A 172 -3.40 -17.75 -14.29
CA ILE A 172 -3.75 -16.40 -13.85
C ILE A 172 -2.90 -15.41 -14.66
N ARG A 173 -3.57 -14.52 -15.40
CA ARG A 173 -2.96 -13.51 -16.25
C ARG A 173 -3.09 -12.13 -15.62
N VAL A 174 -2.05 -11.31 -15.73
CA VAL A 174 -2.07 -9.90 -15.36
C VAL A 174 -1.62 -9.07 -16.54
N VAL A 175 -2.44 -8.13 -16.99
CA VAL A 175 -2.08 -7.15 -18.01
C VAL A 175 -2.23 -5.75 -17.44
N SER A 176 -1.17 -4.95 -17.50
CA SER A 176 -1.20 -3.59 -16.99
C SER A 176 -0.79 -2.59 -18.07
N ALA A 177 -1.51 -1.48 -18.15
CA ALA A 177 -1.18 -0.38 -19.04
C ALA A 177 -0.79 0.83 -18.19
N GLN A 178 0.47 1.26 -18.29
CA GLN A 178 1.03 2.35 -17.52
C GLN A 178 1.07 3.64 -18.35
N THR A 179 0.54 4.74 -17.82
CA THR A 179 0.67 6.07 -18.42
C THR A 179 1.01 7.14 -17.37
N PRO A 180 2.04 7.99 -17.62
CA PRO A 180 2.42 9.05 -16.69
C PRO A 180 1.34 10.13 -16.54
N ARG A 181 0.38 10.19 -17.48
CA ARG A 181 -0.66 11.22 -17.55
C ARG A 181 -2.05 10.70 -17.15
N LEU A 182 -2.16 9.54 -16.47
CA LEU A 182 -3.46 8.94 -16.12
C LEU A 182 -4.41 9.91 -15.39
N LYS A 183 -3.88 10.79 -14.52
CA LYS A 183 -4.66 11.82 -13.81
C LYS A 183 -5.39 12.80 -14.75
N LYS A 184 -4.89 12.99 -15.97
CA LYS A 184 -5.49 13.86 -17.00
C LYS A 184 -6.47 13.12 -17.91
N VAL A 185 -6.52 11.79 -17.82
CA VAL A 185 -7.45 10.95 -18.57
C VAL A 185 -8.79 10.97 -17.83
N SER A 186 -9.87 11.28 -18.54
CA SER A 186 -11.22 11.29 -17.97
C SER A 186 -11.65 9.87 -17.58
N ASP A 187 -12.58 9.72 -16.64
CA ASP A 187 -13.03 8.39 -16.24
C ASP A 187 -13.69 7.64 -17.42
N GLY A 188 -14.39 8.35 -18.32
CA GLY A 188 -14.94 7.78 -19.54
C GLY A 188 -13.86 7.24 -20.49
N ASP A 189 -12.74 7.95 -20.64
CA ASP A 189 -11.62 7.45 -21.45
C ASP A 189 -10.91 6.27 -20.76
N ARG A 190 -10.79 6.27 -19.44
CA ARG A 190 -10.25 5.11 -18.69
C ARG A 190 -11.12 3.88 -18.88
N ILE A 191 -12.45 4.03 -18.91
CA ILE A 191 -13.37 2.93 -19.22
C ILE A 191 -13.09 2.40 -20.63
N ARG A 192 -12.98 3.27 -21.64
CA ARG A 192 -12.69 2.85 -23.03
C ARG A 192 -11.34 2.14 -23.15
N MET A 193 -10.32 2.62 -22.44
CA MET A 193 -9.01 1.98 -22.40
C MET A 193 -9.09 0.56 -21.79
N LEU A 194 -9.85 0.38 -20.70
CA LEU A 194 -10.09 -0.94 -20.11
C LEU A 194 -10.88 -1.85 -21.06
N GLU A 195 -11.96 -1.35 -21.68
CA GLU A 195 -12.77 -2.11 -22.64
C GLU A 195 -11.95 -2.62 -23.83
N MET A 196 -10.98 -1.85 -24.30
CA MET A 196 -10.05 -2.29 -25.33
C MET A 196 -9.17 -3.45 -24.84
N MET A 197 -8.60 -3.33 -23.64
CA MET A 197 -7.78 -4.39 -23.04
C MET A 197 -8.62 -5.66 -22.78
N GLU A 198 -9.85 -5.51 -22.30
CA GLU A 198 -10.81 -6.60 -22.08
C GLU A 198 -11.15 -7.32 -23.39
N ALA A 199 -11.42 -6.57 -24.46
CA ALA A 199 -11.74 -7.15 -25.76
C ALA A 199 -10.59 -7.98 -26.34
N GLU A 200 -9.34 -7.60 -26.06
CA GLU A 200 -8.18 -8.40 -26.48
C GLU A 200 -7.95 -9.61 -25.57
N ALA A 201 -8.11 -9.44 -24.26
CA ALA A 201 -8.06 -10.54 -23.31
C ALA A 201 -9.18 -11.59 -23.53
N ASP A 202 -10.35 -11.19 -24.05
CA ASP A 202 -11.43 -12.09 -24.40
C ASP A 202 -11.08 -13.00 -25.60
N LYS A 203 -10.29 -12.50 -26.55
CA LYS A 203 -9.83 -13.30 -27.70
C LYS A 203 -8.77 -14.31 -27.30
N SER A 204 -7.83 -13.89 -26.45
CA SER A 204 -6.63 -14.66 -26.15
C SER A 204 -6.75 -15.55 -24.91
N PHE A 205 -7.57 -15.14 -23.92
CA PHE A 205 -7.59 -15.75 -22.58
C PHE A 205 -9.00 -16.19 -22.14
N ALA A 206 -9.87 -16.58 -23.07
CA ALA A 206 -11.31 -16.79 -22.83
C ALA A 206 -11.65 -17.68 -21.59
N ASN A 207 -10.83 -18.69 -21.32
CA ASN A 207 -11.06 -19.66 -20.24
C ASN A 207 -10.16 -19.45 -19.01
N GLU A 208 -9.40 -18.36 -18.97
CA GLU A 208 -8.42 -18.10 -17.92
C GLU A 208 -8.91 -17.02 -16.95
N GLU A 209 -8.25 -16.92 -15.79
CA GLU A 209 -8.50 -15.84 -14.84
C GLU A 209 -7.62 -14.63 -15.20
N VAL A 210 -8.24 -13.47 -15.43
CA VAL A 210 -7.53 -12.29 -15.95
C VAL A 210 -7.75 -11.07 -15.08
N PHE A 211 -6.65 -10.40 -14.75
CA PHE A 211 -6.60 -9.12 -14.05
C PHE A 211 -6.02 -8.04 -14.96
N LEU A 212 -6.78 -6.97 -15.17
CA LEU A 212 -6.38 -5.83 -15.98
C LEU A 212 -6.27 -4.59 -15.09
N GLY A 213 -5.32 -3.70 -15.38
CA GLY A 213 -5.33 -2.39 -14.74
C GLY A 213 -4.62 -1.27 -15.45
N LEU A 214 -5.08 -0.05 -15.15
CA LEU A 214 -4.51 1.20 -15.62
C LEU A 214 -3.69 1.85 -14.52
N ARG A 215 -2.38 1.99 -14.76
CA ARG A 215 -1.44 2.49 -13.78
C ARG A 215 -0.97 3.91 -14.10
N GLY A 216 -1.16 4.83 -13.16
CA GLY A 216 -0.57 6.15 -13.18
C GLY A 216 0.82 6.19 -12.54
N LYS A 217 1.41 7.38 -12.43
CA LYS A 217 2.71 7.55 -11.74
C LYS A 217 2.65 7.18 -10.25
N LEU A 218 1.52 7.46 -9.59
CA LEU A 218 1.37 7.29 -8.14
C LEU A 218 0.26 6.32 -7.73
N LEU A 219 -0.76 6.16 -8.56
CA LEU A 219 -2.00 5.47 -8.21
C LEU A 219 -2.51 4.65 -9.39
N TRP A 220 -3.31 3.62 -9.10
CA TRP A 220 -4.13 2.93 -10.08
C TRP A 220 -5.38 3.76 -10.36
N GLY A 221 -5.75 3.88 -11.62
CA GLY A 221 -6.91 4.66 -12.05
C GLY A 221 -8.00 3.83 -12.70
N GLY A 222 -7.83 2.51 -12.75
CA GLY A 222 -8.79 1.58 -13.33
C GLY A 222 -8.36 0.13 -13.14
N TYR A 223 -9.34 -0.75 -12.97
CA TYR A 223 -9.20 -2.17 -12.71
C TYR A 223 -10.31 -2.94 -13.42
N SER A 224 -9.99 -4.11 -13.95
CA SER A 224 -10.99 -5.05 -14.45
C SER A 224 -10.56 -6.48 -14.15
N HIS A 225 -11.49 -7.29 -13.66
CA HIS A 225 -11.25 -8.69 -13.34
C HIS A 225 -12.30 -9.58 -13.98
N ARG A 226 -11.86 -10.73 -14.48
CA ARG A 226 -12.71 -11.79 -14.97
C ARG A 226 -12.22 -13.13 -14.43
N ALA A 227 -13.08 -13.81 -13.68
CA ALA A 227 -12.90 -15.21 -13.32
C ALA A 227 -13.04 -16.11 -14.57
N PRO A 228 -12.50 -17.35 -14.57
CA PRO A 228 -12.59 -18.26 -15.71
C PRO A 228 -14.03 -18.43 -16.23
N GLY A 229 -14.27 -18.10 -17.51
CA GLY A 229 -15.61 -18.15 -18.13
C GLY A 229 -16.65 -17.17 -17.56
N GLY A 230 -16.22 -16.23 -16.71
CA GLY A 230 -17.07 -15.25 -16.04
C GLY A 230 -17.31 -13.98 -16.86
N LYS A 231 -17.99 -13.01 -16.23
CA LYS A 231 -18.16 -11.65 -16.77
C LYS A 231 -17.14 -10.70 -16.14
N TRP A 232 -16.73 -9.68 -16.90
CA TRP A 232 -15.87 -8.61 -16.40
C TRP A 232 -16.53 -7.83 -15.26
N LYS A 233 -15.77 -7.63 -14.18
CA LYS A 233 -16.08 -6.70 -13.09
C LYS A 233 -15.10 -5.54 -13.19
N ARG A 234 -15.63 -4.34 -13.45
CA ARG A 234 -14.83 -3.13 -13.69
C ARG A 234 -15.00 -2.14 -12.57
N VAL A 235 -13.89 -1.50 -12.18
CA VAL A 235 -13.86 -0.39 -11.23
C VAL A 235 -12.94 0.69 -11.79
N VAL A 236 -13.44 1.93 -11.87
CA VAL A 236 -12.66 3.10 -12.28
C VAL A 236 -12.74 4.11 -11.14
N ASP A 237 -11.75 4.06 -10.26
CA ASP A 237 -11.57 4.99 -9.15
C ASP A 237 -10.07 5.32 -8.98
N GLY A 238 -9.76 6.52 -8.47
CA GLY A 238 -8.39 6.95 -8.19
C GLY A 238 -7.72 6.26 -7.00
N THR A 239 -8.43 5.37 -6.31
CA THR A 239 -7.98 4.62 -5.12
C THR A 239 -8.04 3.10 -5.33
N THR A 240 -8.14 2.64 -6.57
CA THR A 240 -8.35 1.22 -6.87
C THR A 240 -7.17 0.35 -6.40
N SER A 241 -7.45 -0.88 -5.96
CA SER A 241 -6.44 -1.87 -5.61
C SER A 241 -5.54 -2.21 -6.82
N SER A 242 -4.34 -2.71 -6.53
CA SER A 242 -3.39 -3.10 -7.57
C SER A 242 -3.81 -4.47 -8.13
N PRO A 243 -4.05 -4.63 -9.45
CA PRO A 243 -4.37 -5.94 -10.04
C PRO A 243 -3.28 -6.98 -9.77
N MET A 244 -2.02 -6.56 -9.61
CA MET A 244 -0.92 -7.46 -9.23
C MET A 244 -1.10 -8.05 -7.83
N VAL A 245 -1.65 -7.28 -6.88
CA VAL A 245 -1.88 -7.76 -5.51
C VAL A 245 -3.04 -8.75 -5.53
N ASP A 246 -4.14 -8.40 -6.20
CA ASP A 246 -5.33 -9.24 -6.29
C ASP A 246 -5.04 -10.55 -7.05
N ALA A 247 -4.23 -10.49 -8.11
CA ALA A 247 -3.77 -11.68 -8.84
C ALA A 247 -2.84 -12.57 -8.01
N PHE A 248 -1.93 -11.98 -7.25
CA PHE A 248 -1.05 -12.73 -6.35
C PHE A 248 -1.84 -13.39 -5.22
N GLU A 249 -2.82 -12.69 -4.65
CA GLU A 249 -3.72 -13.28 -3.66
C GLU A 249 -4.54 -14.44 -4.24
N ALA A 250 -5.08 -14.28 -5.47
CA ALA A 250 -5.78 -15.35 -6.17
C ALA A 250 -4.87 -16.57 -6.39
N LEU A 251 -3.59 -16.36 -6.75
CA LEU A 251 -2.60 -17.43 -6.87
C LEU A 251 -2.43 -18.20 -5.55
N LEU A 252 -2.22 -17.48 -4.45
CA LEU A 252 -2.05 -18.08 -3.12
C LEU A 252 -3.30 -18.84 -2.65
N GLN A 253 -4.50 -18.30 -2.89
CA GLN A 253 -5.75 -18.97 -2.56
C GLN A 253 -5.91 -20.29 -3.33
N ARG A 254 -5.50 -20.32 -4.60
CA ARG A 254 -5.53 -21.55 -5.42
C ARG A 254 -4.55 -22.60 -4.92
N GLU A 255 -3.34 -22.19 -4.57
CA GLU A 255 -2.34 -23.10 -3.99
C GLU A 255 -2.80 -23.68 -2.66
N ALA A 256 -3.38 -22.85 -1.79
CA ALA A 256 -3.93 -23.28 -0.50
C ALA A 256 -5.11 -24.25 -0.65
N ALA A 257 -5.87 -24.15 -1.75
CA ALA A 257 -6.97 -25.06 -2.06
C ALA A 257 -6.52 -26.42 -2.62
N LEU A 258 -5.23 -26.58 -2.96
CA LEU A 258 -4.72 -27.87 -3.39
C LEU A 258 -4.69 -28.83 -2.19
N PRO A 259 -5.14 -30.09 -2.35
CA PRO A 259 -4.95 -31.08 -1.31
C PRO A 259 -3.45 -31.18 -1.00
N PRO A 260 -3.06 -31.35 0.28
CA PRO A 260 -1.66 -31.53 0.63
C PRO A 260 -1.13 -32.68 -0.23
N SER A 261 -0.12 -32.39 -1.04
CA SER A 261 0.58 -33.40 -1.82
C SER A 261 0.89 -34.54 -0.85
N ALA A 262 0.35 -35.73 -1.12
CA ALA A 262 0.70 -36.90 -0.33
C ALA A 262 2.23 -36.93 -0.30
N PRO A 263 2.87 -37.08 0.89
CA PRO A 263 4.32 -37.18 0.94
C PRO A 263 4.71 -38.27 -0.04
N ASP A 264 5.61 -37.93 -0.98
CA ASP A 264 6.07 -38.84 -2.03
C ASP A 264 6.16 -40.24 -1.46
N ALA A 265 5.25 -41.11 -1.90
CA ALA A 265 5.27 -42.49 -1.48
C ALA A 265 6.67 -42.99 -1.81
N VAL A 266 7.45 -43.25 -0.78
CA VAL A 266 8.81 -43.77 -0.88
C VAL A 266 8.77 -44.86 -1.95
N PRO A 267 9.53 -44.74 -3.06
CA PRO A 267 9.47 -45.71 -4.14
C PRO A 267 9.66 -47.09 -3.51
N THR A 268 8.63 -47.92 -3.62
CA THR A 268 8.67 -49.27 -3.09
C THR A 268 9.84 -49.95 -3.80
N PRO A 269 10.86 -50.46 -3.09
CA PRO A 269 12.01 -51.06 -3.74
C PRO A 269 11.51 -52.19 -4.64
N GLU A 270 11.88 -52.09 -5.91
CA GLU A 270 11.62 -53.10 -6.93
C GLU A 270 12.07 -54.46 -6.37
N PRO A 271 11.24 -55.51 -6.42
CA PRO A 271 11.61 -56.79 -5.84
C PRO A 271 12.82 -57.33 -6.59
N THR A 272 13.97 -57.31 -5.91
CA THR A 272 15.21 -57.94 -6.38
C THR A 272 14.89 -59.37 -6.78
N ALA A 273 15.00 -59.67 -8.07
CA ALA A 273 14.82 -61.02 -8.59
C ALA A 273 15.72 -61.98 -7.80
N ALA A 274 15.12 -63.00 -7.20
CA ALA A 274 15.83 -64.04 -6.48
C ALA A 274 16.87 -64.69 -7.42
N PRO A 275 18.09 -64.98 -6.93
CA PRO A 275 19.09 -65.66 -7.74
C PRO A 275 18.56 -67.04 -8.17
N SER A 276 18.61 -67.32 -9.47
CA SER A 276 18.32 -68.62 -10.03
C SER A 276 19.23 -69.67 -9.38
N VAL A 277 18.65 -70.61 -8.66
CA VAL A 277 19.33 -71.82 -8.19
C VAL A 277 19.73 -72.59 -9.45
N VAL A 278 21.04 -72.65 -9.71
CA VAL A 278 21.62 -73.52 -10.74
C VAL A 278 21.66 -74.92 -10.14
N ASP A 279 20.82 -75.80 -10.66
CA ASP A 279 20.76 -77.21 -10.32
C ASP A 279 21.96 -77.92 -10.98
N ASP A 280 22.98 -78.21 -10.21
CA ASP A 280 24.22 -78.83 -10.67
C ASP A 280 24.12 -80.35 -10.47
N THR A 281 23.41 -81.02 -11.38
CA THR A 281 23.40 -82.48 -11.49
C THR A 281 23.90 -82.93 -12.86
N ALA A 282 25.23 -82.94 -13.04
CA ALA A 282 25.87 -83.77 -14.07
C ALA A 282 27.39 -83.96 -13.84
N ARG A 283 27.75 -85.01 -13.08
CA ARG A 283 28.77 -86.05 -13.36
C ARG A 283 29.54 -86.51 -12.13
#